data_AF-A0A7X7FBJ6-F1
#
_entry.id   AF-A0A7X7FBJ6-F1
#
_cell.length_a   1.000
_cell.length_b   1.000
_cell.length_c   1.000
_cell.angle_alpha   90.00
_cell.angle_beta   90.00
_cell.angle_gamma   90.00
#
_symmetry.space_group_name_H-M   'P 1'
#
loop_
_entity.id
_entity.type
_entity.pdbx_description
1 polymer ?
#
loop_
_entity_poly.entity_id
_entity_poly.type
_entity_poly.pdbx_seq_one_letter_code
_entity_poly.pdbx_strand_id
1 'polypeptide(L)'
;MSKYDHLSHDELVRLLEARDRRDATRFGLVWEANEIDRDKAVNADFVSLDLQPEHSVGTAPWRNLVIEGDNFDALRYLRMTHAGRVKCIYIDPPYNTGNRDFVYNDRFV
;
A
#
# COMPACT_ATOMS: atom_id res chain seq x y z
N MET A 1 -1.97 -23.47 12.96
CA MET A 1 -2.11 -24.64 12.08
C MET A 1 -2.20 -24.12 10.66
N SER A 2 -1.25 -24.53 9.81
CA SER A 2 -1.29 -24.22 8.39
C SER A 2 -2.47 -24.95 7.76
N LYS A 3 -3.04 -24.37 6.70
CA LYS A 3 -4.11 -25.00 5.92
C LYS A 3 -3.66 -26.31 5.27
N TYR A 4 -2.37 -26.61 5.26
CA TYR A 4 -1.77 -27.77 4.58
C TYR A 4 -1.34 -28.89 5.53
N ASP A 5 -1.49 -28.72 6.85
CA ASP A 5 -0.97 -29.67 7.87
C ASP A 5 -1.57 -31.08 7.78
N HIS A 6 -2.69 -31.24 7.06
CA HIS A 6 -3.38 -32.52 6.88
C HIS A 6 -2.98 -33.28 5.60
N LEU A 7 -2.10 -32.71 4.78
CA LEU A 7 -1.73 -33.26 3.48
C LEU A 7 -0.45 -34.10 3.56
N SER A 8 -0.42 -35.18 2.80
CA SER A 8 0.77 -35.98 2.57
C SER A 8 1.79 -35.26 1.69
N HIS A 9 3.04 -35.74 1.70
CA HIS A 9 4.12 -35.20 0.87
C HIS A 9 3.74 -35.18 -0.62
N ASP A 10 3.15 -36.26 -1.13
CA ASP A 10 2.78 -36.36 -2.54
C ASP A 10 1.65 -35.39 -2.92
N GLU A 11 0.71 -35.15 -2.02
CA GLU A 11 -0.36 -34.17 -2.22
C GLU A 11 0.18 -32.74 -2.24
N LEU A 12 1.17 -32.44 -1.39
CA LEU A 12 1.87 -31.14 -1.40
C LEU A 12 2.62 -30.92 -2.70
N VAL A 13 3.36 -31.92 -3.19
CA VAL A 13 4.07 -31.84 -4.47
C VAL A 13 3.10 -31.59 -5.61
N ARG A 14 1.99 -32.33 -5.68
CA ARG A 14 0.96 -32.12 -6.72
C ARG A 14 0.35 -30.72 -6.69
N LEU A 15 0.11 -30.17 -5.49
CA LEU A 15 -0.41 -28.82 -5.34
C LEU A 15 0.58 -27.75 -5.83
N LEU A 16 1.88 -27.93 -5.56
CA LEU A 16 2.93 -27.04 -6.05
C LEU A 16 3.04 -27.11 -7.58
N GLU A 17 3.08 -28.29 -8.17
CA GLU A 17 3.13 -28.45 -9.64
C GLU A 17 1.88 -27.87 -10.33
N ALA A 18 0.71 -27.97 -9.68
CA ALA A 18 -0.51 -27.35 -10.18
C ALA A 18 -0.45 -25.81 -10.09
N ARG A 19 0.10 -25.26 -9.00
CA ARG A 19 0.33 -23.82 -8.84
C ARG A 19 1.29 -23.30 -9.90
N ASP A 20 2.43 -23.96 -10.07
CA ASP A 20 3.48 -23.51 -10.98
C ASP A 20 3.01 -23.55 -12.44
N ARG A 21 2.20 -24.56 -12.83
CA ARG A 21 1.55 -24.58 -14.14
C ARG A 21 0.57 -23.41 -14.34
N ARG A 22 -0.23 -23.11 -13.32
CA ARG A 22 -1.20 -22.00 -13.36
C ARG A 22 -0.48 -20.65 -13.47
N ASP A 23 0.60 -20.48 -12.72
CA ASP A 23 1.35 -19.23 -12.70
C ASP A 23 2.21 -19.08 -13.97
N ALA A 24 2.71 -20.19 -14.56
CA ALA A 24 3.42 -20.19 -15.85
C ALA A 24 2.55 -19.72 -17.02
N THR A 25 1.23 -19.91 -16.96
CA THR A 25 0.30 -19.42 -17.99
C THR A 25 -0.14 -17.97 -17.80
N ARG A 26 0.25 -17.34 -16.69
CA ARG A 26 -0.23 -16.02 -16.30
C ARG A 26 0.71 -14.95 -16.83
N PHE A 27 0.28 -14.20 -17.84
CA PHE A 27 0.99 -13.00 -18.26
C PHE A 27 0.74 -11.88 -17.24
N GLY A 28 1.75 -11.50 -16.46
CA GLY A 28 1.67 -10.44 -15.46
C GLY A 28 2.78 -10.48 -14.44
N LEU A 29 2.82 -9.47 -13.56
CA LEU A 29 3.70 -9.46 -12.38
C LEU A 29 3.10 -10.38 -11.32
N VAL A 30 3.92 -11.32 -10.81
CA VAL A 30 3.55 -12.26 -9.74
C VAL A 30 4.53 -12.07 -8.59
N TRP A 31 4.02 -11.81 -7.40
CA TRP A 31 4.80 -11.71 -6.16
C TRP A 31 4.21 -12.64 -5.10
N GLU A 32 5.05 -13.09 -4.16
CA GLU A 32 4.69 -14.16 -3.21
C GLU A 32 3.62 -13.75 -2.18
N ALA A 33 3.40 -12.46 -1.99
CA ALA A 33 2.53 -11.94 -0.94
C ALA A 33 1.12 -11.63 -1.45
N ASN A 34 0.17 -12.53 -1.19
CA ASN A 34 -1.27 -12.19 -1.23
C ASN A 34 -1.63 -11.41 0.04
N GLU A 35 -1.28 -10.12 0.09
CA GLU A 35 -1.53 -9.23 1.24
C GLU A 35 -2.95 -8.66 1.31
N ILE A 36 -3.93 -9.29 0.64
CA ILE A 36 -5.31 -8.79 0.52
C ILE A 36 -5.94 -8.49 1.89
N ASP A 37 -5.61 -9.26 2.93
CA ASP A 37 -6.14 -9.04 4.28
C ASP A 37 -5.43 -7.88 5.02
N ARG A 38 -4.15 -7.62 4.73
CA ARG A 38 -3.41 -6.45 5.22
C ARG A 38 -4.01 -5.17 4.65
N ASP A 39 -4.26 -5.14 3.33
CA ASP A 39 -4.89 -4.01 2.66
C ASP A 39 -6.27 -3.68 3.24
N LYS A 40 -7.06 -4.71 3.60
CA LYS A 40 -8.36 -4.51 4.24
C LYS A 40 -8.24 -3.92 5.64
N ALA A 41 -7.27 -4.37 6.44
CA ALA A 41 -7.06 -3.87 7.80
C ALA A 41 -6.64 -2.40 7.80
N VAL A 42 -5.73 -1.99 6.90
CA VAL A 42 -5.29 -0.60 6.77
C VAL A 42 -6.45 0.33 6.35
N ASN A 43 -7.47 -0.21 5.67
CA ASN A 43 -8.65 0.57 5.27
C ASN A 43 -9.76 0.68 6.34
N ALA A 44 -9.65 -0.01 7.47
CA ALA A 44 -10.71 -0.05 8.49
C ALA A 44 -10.86 1.29 9.23
N ASP A 45 -9.75 1.98 9.48
CA ASP A 45 -9.73 3.28 10.14
C ASP A 45 -9.56 4.39 9.10
N PHE A 46 -10.32 5.49 9.23
CA PHE A 46 -10.18 6.66 8.39
C PHE A 46 -9.52 7.79 9.18
N VAL A 47 -8.37 8.24 8.69
CA VAL A 47 -7.66 9.39 9.26
C VAL A 47 -8.19 10.68 8.62
N SER A 48 -8.71 11.58 9.44
CA SER A 48 -9.14 12.91 8.99
C SER A 48 -7.98 13.91 9.04
N LEU A 49 -8.02 14.89 8.13
CA LEU A 49 -7.14 16.06 8.22
C LEU A 49 -7.66 17.05 9.26
N ASP A 50 -6.72 17.66 9.98
CA ASP A 50 -6.97 18.82 10.84
C ASP A 50 -6.34 20.07 10.20
N LEU A 51 -7.10 21.15 10.14
CA LEU A 51 -6.61 22.40 9.55
C LEU A 51 -5.82 23.16 10.61
N GLN A 52 -4.62 23.62 10.24
CA GLN A 52 -3.75 24.45 11.08
C GLN A 52 -3.64 25.86 10.47
N PRO A 53 -4.56 26.80 10.80
CA PRO A 53 -4.56 28.15 10.23
C PRO A 53 -3.28 28.94 10.52
N GLU A 54 -2.64 28.70 11.66
CA GLU A 54 -1.38 29.32 12.09
C GLU A 54 -0.20 28.99 11.18
N HIS A 55 -0.24 27.85 10.50
CA HIS A 55 0.77 27.43 9.53
C HIS A 55 0.43 27.84 8.09
N SER A 56 -0.72 28.51 7.90
CA SER A 56 -1.20 28.91 6.59
C SER A 56 -0.81 30.35 6.26
N VAL A 57 -0.36 30.59 5.03
CA VAL A 57 0.11 31.91 4.58
C VAL A 57 -0.94 32.59 3.70
N GLY A 58 -1.28 33.83 4.05
CA GLY A 58 -2.27 34.65 3.32
C GLY A 58 -3.70 34.42 3.79
N THR A 59 -4.66 35.04 3.12
CA THR A 59 -6.08 34.96 3.46
C THR A 59 -6.74 33.72 2.87
N ALA A 60 -7.52 33.03 3.69
CA ALA A 60 -8.37 31.93 3.23
C ALA A 60 -9.40 32.38 2.17
N PRO A 61 -9.86 31.48 1.27
CA PRO A 61 -9.46 30.08 1.13
C PRO A 61 -8.10 29.93 0.43
N TRP A 62 -7.26 29.02 0.95
CA TRP A 62 -5.94 28.76 0.35
C TRP A 62 -6.04 27.84 -0.87
N ARG A 63 -5.19 28.10 -1.86
CA ARG A 63 -5.14 27.34 -3.12
C ARG A 63 -4.19 26.14 -3.06
N ASN A 64 -3.15 26.24 -2.24
CA ASN A 64 -2.10 25.23 -2.11
C ASN A 64 -2.27 24.51 -0.76
N LEU A 65 -1.93 23.23 -0.74
CA LEU A 65 -2.07 22.36 0.42
C LEU A 65 -0.70 21.72 0.72
N VAL A 66 -0.33 21.70 2.01
CA VAL A 66 0.75 20.88 2.54
C VAL A 66 0.10 19.98 3.58
N ILE A 67 0.34 18.66 3.47
CA ILE A 67 -0.23 17.66 4.37
C ILE A 67 0.93 16.94 5.05
N GLU A 68 0.91 16.93 6.38
CA GLU A 68 1.86 16.16 7.20
C GLU A 68 1.18 14.86 7.65
N GLY A 69 1.85 13.72 7.44
CA GLY A 69 1.34 12.41 7.81
C GLY A 69 1.78 11.31 6.84
N ASP A 70 1.21 10.11 7.01
CA ASP A 70 1.40 9.01 6.08
C ASP A 70 0.75 9.32 4.72
N ASN A 71 1.46 8.99 3.64
CA ASN A 71 1.02 9.31 2.28
C ASN A 71 -0.23 8.52 1.87
N PHE A 72 -0.45 7.32 2.40
CA PHE A 72 -1.61 6.49 2.11
C PHE A 72 -2.88 7.17 2.62
N ASP A 73 -2.87 7.63 3.86
CA ASP A 73 -4.02 8.31 4.46
C ASP A 73 -4.26 9.70 3.85
N ALA A 74 -3.20 10.45 3.56
CA ALA A 74 -3.31 11.71 2.83
C ALA A 74 -4.00 11.52 1.47
N LEU A 75 -3.61 10.49 0.71
CA LEU A 75 -4.23 10.17 -0.58
C LEU A 75 -5.68 9.68 -0.44
N ARG A 76 -6.01 8.91 0.60
CA ARG A 76 -7.40 8.51 0.91
C ARG A 76 -8.29 9.72 1.15
N TYR A 77 -7.82 10.70 1.91
CA TYR A 77 -8.55 11.96 2.12
C TYR A 77 -8.70 12.75 0.82
N LEU A 78 -7.60 12.93 0.08
CA LEU A 78 -7.60 13.67 -1.19
C LEU A 78 -8.48 13.01 -2.26
N ARG A 79 -8.70 11.70 -2.21
CA ARG A 79 -9.65 11.01 -3.10
C ARG A 79 -11.07 11.59 -2.98
N MET A 80 -11.50 11.98 -1.78
CA MET A 80 -12.85 12.55 -1.58
C MET A 80 -13.02 13.93 -2.23
N THR A 81 -11.95 14.72 -2.31
CA THR A 81 -11.99 16.14 -2.68
C THR A 81 -11.37 16.45 -4.06
N HIS A 82 -10.43 15.61 -4.51
CA HIS A 82 -9.55 15.85 -5.67
C HIS A 82 -9.51 14.69 -6.68
N ALA A 83 -10.37 13.66 -6.55
CA ALA A 83 -10.42 12.55 -7.52
C ALA A 83 -10.63 13.05 -8.96
N GLY A 84 -9.78 12.58 -9.87
CA GLY A 84 -9.82 12.96 -11.29
C GLY A 84 -9.37 14.39 -11.60
N ARG A 85 -8.86 15.16 -10.61
CA ARG A 85 -8.50 16.58 -10.76
C ARG A 85 -6.99 16.84 -10.78
N VAL A 86 -6.17 15.83 -10.47
CA VAL A 86 -4.71 15.94 -10.45
C VAL A 86 -4.15 15.81 -11.87
N LYS A 87 -3.48 16.86 -12.35
CA LYS A 87 -2.93 16.89 -13.72
C LYS A 87 -1.57 16.19 -13.85
N CYS A 88 -0.74 16.26 -12.82
CA CYS A 88 0.60 15.71 -12.78
C CYS A 88 0.92 15.26 -11.35
N ILE A 89 1.56 14.10 -11.23
CA ILE A 89 2.07 13.56 -9.98
C ILE A 89 3.57 13.39 -10.17
N TYR A 90 4.35 13.95 -9.25
CA TYR A 90 5.79 13.75 -9.16
C TYR A 90 6.10 13.16 -7.79
N ILE A 91 6.81 12.04 -7.78
CA ILE A 91 7.25 11.35 -6.55
C ILE A 91 8.70 10.92 -6.70
N ASP A 92 9.43 10.95 -5.60
CA ASP A 92 10.79 10.43 -5.48
C ASP A 92 10.82 9.37 -4.36
N PRO A 93 10.28 8.17 -4.62
CA PRO A 93 10.19 7.12 -3.60
C PRO A 93 11.57 6.50 -3.34
N PRO A 94 11.78 5.83 -2.19
CA PRO A 94 13.00 5.08 -1.93
C PRO A 94 13.22 3.98 -2.99
N TYR A 95 14.42 3.94 -3.57
CA TYR A 95 14.74 3.05 -4.71
C TYR A 95 15.10 1.61 -4.33
N ASN A 96 15.17 1.30 -3.03
CA ASN A 96 15.52 -0.04 -2.52
C ASN A 96 16.83 -0.61 -3.10
N THR A 97 17.88 0.21 -3.19
CA THR A 97 19.19 -0.14 -3.81
C THR A 97 20.06 -1.05 -2.95
N GLY A 98 19.58 -1.50 -1.79
CA GLY A 98 20.33 -2.36 -0.86
C GLY A 98 21.30 -1.61 0.06
N ASN A 99 21.44 -0.28 -0.07
CA ASN A 99 22.04 0.55 0.98
C ASN A 99 21.11 0.55 2.20
N ARG A 100 21.67 0.38 3.41
CA ARG A 100 20.97 0.06 4.67
C ARG A 100 20.05 1.17 5.21
N ASP A 101 19.79 2.21 4.44
CA ASP A 101 19.11 3.42 4.91
C ASP A 101 17.58 3.31 4.82
N PHE A 102 17.06 2.32 4.10
CA PHE A 102 15.61 2.05 4.01
C PHE A 102 15.29 0.62 4.45
N VAL A 103 14.70 0.50 5.64
CA VAL A 103 14.06 -0.73 6.13
C VAL A 103 12.57 -0.43 6.21
N TYR A 104 11.75 -1.24 5.54
CA TYR A 104 10.30 -1.12 5.67
C TYR A 104 9.91 -1.39 7.13
N ASN A 105 9.25 -0.44 7.78
CA ASN A 105 8.78 -0.63 9.15
C ASN A 105 7.50 -1.47 9.14
N ASP A 106 7.64 -2.79 9.17
CA ASP A 106 6.52 -3.73 9.26
C ASP A 106 5.88 -3.80 10.66
N ARG A 107 6.37 -3.02 11.64
CA ARG A 107 5.78 -2.98 12.97
C ARG A 107 4.72 -1.89 13.05
N PHE A 108 3.48 -2.35 13.19
CA PHE A 108 2.36 -1.54 13.65
C PHE A 108 2.66 -1.02 15.06
N VAL A 109 2.54 0.29 15.27
CA VAL A 109 2.55 0.93 16.61
C VAL A 109 1.11 1.18 17.01
#